data_AF-A0A2D4IBW7-F1
#
_entry.id   AF-A0A2D4IBW7-F1
#
_cell.length_a   1.000
_cell.length_b   1.000
_cell.length_c   1.000
_cell.angle_alpha   90.00
_cell.angle_beta   90.00
_cell.angle_gamma   90.00
#
_symmetry.space_group_name_H-M   'P 1'
#
loop_
_entity.id
_entity.type
_entity.pdbx_description
1 polymer ?
#
loop_
_entity_poly.entity_id
_entity_poly.type
_entity_poly.pdbx_seq_one_letter_code
_entity_poly.pdbx_strand_id
1 'polypeptide(L)'
;SKINNMYRFSLASFLRLFQRALQSELDLGNTEERIKSLISSLKHLVYEYVCRCLFKADQLMFALHFVKGMHPELFQNNEWDTFTGVIIGDMLRKSDSTKSIRDQIPPW
;
A
#
# COMPACT_ATOMS: atom_id res chain seq x y z
N SER A 1 -6.32 4.36 10.88
CA SER A 1 -6.97 4.28 12.22
C SER A 1 -7.88 3.08 12.44
N LYS A 2 -8.50 2.47 11.42
CA LYS A 2 -9.43 1.32 11.62
C LYS A 2 -8.78 0.07 12.24
N ILE A 3 -7.45 -0.03 12.18
CA ILE A 3 -6.66 -1.15 12.73
C ILE A 3 -6.18 -0.85 14.15
N ASN A 4 -5.64 0.36 14.38
CA ASN A 4 -5.25 0.84 15.70
C ASN A 4 -5.58 2.32 15.84
N ASN A 5 -6.17 2.70 16.97
CA ASN A 5 -6.57 4.06 17.29
C ASN A 5 -5.40 5.04 17.37
N MET A 6 -4.18 4.57 17.62
CA MET A 6 -2.97 5.39 17.67
C MET A 6 -2.44 5.74 16.28
N TYR A 7 -2.85 5.03 15.23
CA TYR A 7 -2.41 5.28 13.85
C TYR A 7 -3.20 6.42 13.22
N ARG A 8 -2.97 7.63 13.75
CA ARG A 8 -3.55 8.90 13.29
C ARG A 8 -2.42 9.81 12.83
N PHE A 9 -2.44 10.15 11.56
CA PHE A 9 -1.45 11.03 10.94
C PHE A 9 -2.12 12.34 10.56
N SER A 10 -1.46 13.46 10.83
CA SER A 10 -1.97 14.77 10.44
C SER A 10 -1.51 15.14 9.03
N LEU A 11 -2.38 15.81 8.27
CA LEU A 11 -2.03 16.35 6.96
C LEU A 11 -0.82 17.30 7.03
N ALA A 12 -0.74 18.10 8.09
CA ALA A 12 0.39 19.00 8.32
C ALA A 12 1.73 18.24 8.41
N SER A 13 1.76 17.05 9.02
CA SER A 13 2.98 16.23 9.07
C SER A 13 3.37 15.74 7.68
N PHE A 14 2.39 15.33 6.88
CA PHE A 14 2.63 14.95 5.49
C PHE A 14 3.18 16.12 4.65
N LEU A 15 2.62 17.32 4.76
CA LEU A 15 3.11 18.49 4.04
C LEU A 15 4.56 18.83 4.38
N ARG A 16 4.98 18.65 5.64
CA ARG A 16 6.39 18.80 6.04
C ARG A 16 7.30 17.78 5.35
N LEU A 17 6.87 16.53 5.23
CA LEU A 17 7.63 15.50 4.49
C LEU A 17 7.69 15.84 2.99
N PHE A 18 6.59 16.32 2.41
CA PHE A 18 6.52 16.74 1.02
C PHE A 18 7.49 17.90 0.74
N GLN A 19 7.46 18.94 1.56
CA GLN A 19 8.38 20.06 1.45
C GLN A 19 9.84 19.62 1.63
N ARG A 20 10.12 18.71 2.56
CA ARG A 20 11.45 18.13 2.75
C ARG A 20 11.93 17.36 1.52
N ALA A 21 11.05 16.63 0.83
CA ALA A 21 11.40 15.96 -0.43
C ALA A 21 11.77 16.99 -1.51
N LEU A 22 11.00 18.08 -1.64
CA LEU A 22 11.28 19.16 -2.59
C LEU A 22 12.59 19.90 -2.32
N GLN A 23 12.97 20.01 -1.04
CA GLN A 23 14.22 20.62 -0.60
C GLN A 23 15.43 19.69 -0.70
N SER A 24 15.24 18.39 -0.99
CA SER A 24 16.39 17.52 -1.21
C SER A 24 17.14 17.97 -2.46
N GLU A 25 18.42 18.32 -2.29
CA GLU A 25 19.27 18.69 -3.42
C GLU A 25 19.45 17.47 -4.31
N LEU A 26 18.86 17.56 -5.49
CA LEU A 26 18.98 16.57 -6.55
C LEU A 26 19.56 17.31 -7.75
N ASP A 27 20.89 17.29 -7.86
CA ASP A 27 21.63 17.73 -9.06
C ASP A 27 21.41 16.69 -10.18
N LEU A 28 20.17 16.63 -10.65
CA LEU A 28 19.72 15.66 -11.63
C LEU A 28 19.11 16.39 -12.83
N GLY A 29 19.89 16.40 -13.91
CA GLY A 29 19.47 16.43 -15.31
C GLY A 29 18.21 17.22 -15.66
N ASN A 30 17.38 16.61 -16.51
CA ASN A 30 16.15 17.23 -17.02
C ASN A 30 15.00 17.15 -16.01
N THR A 31 13.94 17.93 -16.26
CA THR A 31 12.78 18.03 -15.37
C THR A 31 12.10 16.67 -15.11
N GLU A 32 12.06 15.77 -16.09
CA GLU A 32 11.38 14.48 -15.95
C GLU A 32 12.13 13.56 -14.98
N GLU A 33 13.46 13.49 -15.11
CA GLU A 33 14.33 12.75 -14.19
C GLU A 33 14.24 13.30 -12.77
N ARG A 34 14.21 14.63 -12.64
CA ARG A 34 14.02 15.30 -11.36
C ARG A 34 12.68 14.94 -10.72
N ILE A 35 11.58 14.92 -11.48
CA ILE A 35 10.26 14.52 -10.98
C ILE A 35 10.27 13.07 -10.48
N LYS A 36 10.84 12.14 -11.27
CA LYS A 36 10.95 10.72 -10.88
C LYS A 36 11.74 10.56 -9.58
N SER A 37 12.85 11.29 -9.45
CA SER A 37 13.69 11.25 -8.25
C SER A 37 12.97 11.85 -7.02
N LEU A 38 12.28 12.99 -7.17
CA LEU A 38 11.48 13.59 -6.10
C LEU A 38 10.35 12.67 -5.62
N ILE A 39 9.66 12.01 -6.55
CA ILE A 39 8.63 11.01 -6.22
C ILE A 39 9.26 9.85 -5.43
N SER A 40 10.41 9.34 -5.88
CA SER A 40 11.12 8.28 -5.16
C SER A 40 11.53 8.71 -3.75
N SER A 41 12.13 9.90 -3.61
CA SER A 41 12.53 10.49 -2.33
C SER A 41 11.33 10.63 -1.38
N LEU A 42 10.21 11.15 -1.89
CA LEU A 42 8.97 11.28 -1.12
C LEU A 42 8.43 9.91 -0.65
N LYS A 43 8.41 8.90 -1.54
CA LYS A 43 7.97 7.53 -1.17
C LYS A 43 8.78 7.00 0.00
N HIS A 44 10.12 7.13 -0.04
CA HIS A 44 11.00 6.68 1.03
C HIS A 44 10.76 7.44 2.34
N LEU A 45 10.65 8.77 2.28
CA LEU A 45 10.40 9.60 3.47
C LEU A 45 9.06 9.27 4.14
N VAL A 46 8.00 9.09 3.35
CA VAL A 46 6.68 8.73 3.86
C VAL A 46 6.70 7.34 4.47
N TYR A 47 7.28 6.35 3.77
CA TYR A 47 7.37 4.99 4.26
C TYR A 47 8.13 4.92 5.60
N GLU A 48 9.31 5.54 5.65
CA GLU A 48 10.14 5.55 6.85
C GLU A 48 9.43 6.26 8.02
N TYR A 49 8.83 7.43 7.77
CA TYR A 49 8.09 8.17 8.78
C TYR A 49 6.95 7.34 9.38
N VAL A 50 6.14 6.69 8.53
CA VAL A 50 5.03 5.87 9.01
C VAL A 50 5.55 4.65 9.76
N CYS A 51 6.53 3.92 9.23
CA CYS A 51 7.09 2.74 9.89
C CYS A 51 7.68 3.01 11.28
N ARG A 52 8.25 4.21 11.52
CA ARG A 52 8.71 4.65 12.85
C ARG A 52 7.56 4.86 13.84
N CYS A 53 6.35 5.13 13.36
CA CYS A 53 5.16 5.35 14.19
C CYS A 53 4.31 4.07 14.38
N LEU A 54 4.60 3.00 13.63
CA LEU A 54 3.89 1.73 13.73
C LEU A 54 4.59 0.77 14.69
N PHE A 55 3.82 -0.14 15.28
CA PHE A 55 4.39 -1.32 15.91
C PHE A 55 5.08 -2.21 14.87
N LYS A 56 6.14 -2.91 15.27
CA LYS A 56 6.91 -3.79 14.38
C LYS A 56 6.03 -4.84 13.67
N ALA A 57 5.04 -5.39 14.37
CA ALA A 57 4.10 -6.37 13.82
C ALA A 57 3.24 -5.80 12.66
N ASP A 58 3.00 -4.49 12.65
CA ASP A 58 2.10 -3.85 11.68
C ASP A 58 2.85 -3.28 10.46
N GLN A 59 4.19 -3.23 10.49
CA GLN A 59 5.00 -2.67 9.40
C GLN A 59 4.82 -3.43 8.10
N LEU A 60 4.74 -4.77 8.15
CA LEU A 60 4.56 -5.59 6.94
C LEU A 60 3.18 -5.37 6.30
N MET A 61 2.14 -5.33 7.13
CA MET A 61 0.77 -5.04 6.68
C MET A 61 0.70 -3.66 6.03
N PHE A 62 1.31 -2.64 6.66
CA PHE A 62 1.40 -1.31 6.05
C PHE A 62 2.18 -1.32 4.74
N ALA A 63 3.35 -1.96 4.68
CA ALA A 63 4.18 -2.02 3.47
C ALA A 63 3.40 -2.63 2.29
N LEU A 64 2.68 -3.72 2.54
CA LEU A 64 1.90 -4.39 1.50
C LEU A 64 0.73 -3.52 1.01
N HIS A 65 -0.03 -2.90 1.93
CA HIS A 65 -1.08 -1.94 1.57
C HIS A 65 -0.52 -0.71 0.84
N PHE A 66 0.67 -0.25 1.22
CA PHE A 66 1.34 0.88 0.58
C PHE A 66 1.70 0.55 -0.87
N VAL A 67 2.29 -0.61 -1.14
CA VAL A 67 2.58 -1.07 -2.52
C VAL A 67 1.30 -1.23 -3.32
N LYS A 68 0.26 -1.86 -2.76
CA LYS A 68 -1.05 -2.01 -3.41
C LYS A 68 -1.68 -0.67 -3.81
N GLY A 69 -1.56 0.34 -2.94
CA GLY A 69 -2.07 1.68 -3.22
C GLY A 69 -1.24 2.46 -4.24
N MET A 70 0.08 2.28 -4.26
CA MET A 70 1.00 3.00 -5.14
C MET A 70 1.13 2.38 -6.53
N HIS A 71 0.97 1.07 -6.63
CA HIS A 71 1.16 0.27 -7.84
C HIS A 71 0.04 -0.75 -8.02
N PRO A 72 -1.24 -0.31 -8.15
CA PRO A 72 -2.37 -1.20 -8.32
C PRO A 72 -2.26 -2.07 -9.57
N GLU A 73 -1.55 -1.62 -10.61
CA GLU A 73 -1.29 -2.32 -11.88
C GLU A 73 -0.49 -3.61 -11.73
N LEU A 74 0.23 -3.79 -10.63
CA LEU A 74 1.00 -5.01 -10.36
C LEU A 74 0.13 -6.18 -9.90
N PHE A 75 -1.14 -5.93 -9.58
CA PHE A 75 -2.06 -6.92 -9.05
C PHE A 75 -3.15 -7.22 -10.08
N GLN A 76 -3.39 -8.50 -10.33
CA GLN A 76 -4.46 -8.95 -11.21
C GLN A 76 -5.84 -8.70 -10.59
N ASN A 77 -6.86 -8.75 -11.44
CA ASN A 77 -8.25 -8.68 -11.00
C ASN A 77 -8.53 -9.76 -9.94
N ASN A 78 -9.16 -9.38 -8.83
CA ASN A 78 -9.53 -10.26 -7.71
C ASN A 78 -8.36 -10.94 -6.95
N GLU A 79 -7.11 -10.71 -7.34
CA GLU A 79 -5.93 -11.32 -6.69
C GLU A 79 -5.81 -10.86 -5.23
N TRP A 80 -5.95 -9.55 -5.00
CA TRP A 80 -5.86 -8.97 -3.67
C TRP A 80 -6.98 -9.45 -2.74
N ASP A 81 -8.20 -9.57 -3.26
CA ASP A 81 -9.35 -10.00 -2.47
C ASP A 81 -9.29 -11.51 -2.17
N THR A 82 -8.70 -12.30 -3.08
CA THR A 82 -8.32 -13.70 -2.81
C THR A 82 -7.27 -13.78 -1.71
N PHE A 83 -6.19 -13.01 -1.83
CA PHE A 83 -5.08 -12.98 -0.88
C PHE A 83 -5.52 -12.57 0.53
N THR A 84 -6.39 -11.56 0.63
CA THR A 84 -6.94 -11.09 1.91
C THR A 84 -8.10 -11.95 2.44
N GLY A 85 -8.55 -12.94 1.66
CA GLY A 85 -9.62 -13.87 2.04
C GLY A 85 -11.03 -13.26 2.02
N VAL A 86 -11.21 -12.05 1.50
CA VAL A 86 -12.52 -11.38 1.40
C VAL A 86 -13.45 -12.15 0.46
N ILE A 87 -12.92 -12.66 -0.65
CA ILE A 87 -13.69 -13.50 -1.60
C ILE A 87 -14.22 -14.77 -0.90
N ILE A 88 -13.39 -15.39 -0.05
CA ILE A 88 -13.77 -16.60 0.68
C ILE A 88 -14.84 -16.28 1.74
N GLY A 89 -14.74 -15.14 2.43
CA GLY A 89 -15.73 -14.68 3.40
C GLY A 89 -17.11 -14.41 2.79
N ASP A 90 -17.16 -13.78 1.61
CA ASP A 90 -18.41 -13.53 0.88
C ASP A 90 -18.98 -14.82 0.25
N MET A 91 -18.12 -15.75 -0.17
CA MET A 91 -18.54 -17.05 -0.71
C MET A 91 -19.01 -18.03 0.37
N LEU A 92 -18.42 -18.07 1.57
CA LEU A 92 -18.87 -18.85 2.72
C LEU A 92 -20.25 -18.39 3.24
N ARG A 93 -20.55 -17.09 3.10
CA ARG A 93 -21.91 -16.58 3.35
C ARG A 93 -22.92 -17.00 2.28
N LYS A 94 -22.45 -17.43 1.11
CA LYS A 94 -23.26 -17.78 -0.07
C LYS A 94 -23.27 -19.30 -0.38
N SER A 95 -22.53 -20.12 0.38
CA SER A 95 -22.25 -21.53 0.08
C SER A 95 -23.35 -22.51 0.50
N ASP A 96 -24.58 -22.26 0.04
CA ASP A 96 -25.61 -23.31 -0.10
C ASP A 96 -25.52 -24.02 -1.47
N SER A 97 -24.45 -23.84 -2.26
CA SER A 97 -24.36 -24.42 -3.63
C SER A 97 -22.93 -24.80 -4.07
N THR A 98 -22.55 -26.05 -3.80
CA THR A 98 -21.16 -26.57 -3.71
C THR A 98 -20.49 -27.07 -5.00
N LYS A 99 -20.76 -26.51 -6.19
CA LYS A 99 -20.21 -27.09 -7.46
C LYS A 99 -19.30 -26.20 -8.31
N SER A 100 -19.22 -24.89 -8.08
CA SER A 100 -18.41 -23.96 -8.92
C SER A 100 -17.02 -23.62 -8.36
N ILE A 101 -16.65 -24.18 -7.20
CA ILE A 101 -15.55 -23.67 -6.37
C ILE A 101 -14.16 -24.00 -6.96
N ARG A 102 -14.02 -25.09 -7.72
CA ARG A 102 -12.72 -25.58 -8.21
C ARG A 102 -12.17 -24.81 -9.42
N ASP A 103 -13.02 -24.06 -10.13
CA ASP A 103 -12.62 -23.41 -11.39
C ASP A 103 -12.14 -21.96 -11.21
N GLN A 104 -12.29 -21.39 -10.00
CA GLN A 104 -11.96 -19.98 -9.72
C GLN A 104 -10.66 -19.78 -8.94
N ILE A 105 -9.97 -20.86 -8.58
CA ILE A 105 -8.72 -20.80 -7.81
C ILE A 105 -7.57 -21.08 -8.78
N PRO A 106 -6.60 -20.16 -8.94
CA PRO A 106 -5.39 -20.41 -9.72
C PRO A 106 -4.63 -21.66 -9.20
N PRO A 107 -3.93 -22.41 -10.06
CA PRO A 107 -3.44 -23.75 -9.73
C PRO A 107 -2.11 -23.77 -8.95
N TRP A 108 -1.72 -22.67 -8.29
CA TRP A 108 -0.47 -22.59 -7.54
C TRP A 108 -0.66 -22.92 -6.06
#